data_AF-A0A381IDL2-F1
#
_entry.id   AF-A0A381IDL2-F1
#
_cell.length_a   1.000
_cell.length_b   1.000
_cell.length_c   1.000
_cell.angle_alpha   90.00
_cell.angle_beta   90.00
_cell.angle_gamma   90.00
#
_symmetry.space_group_name_H-M   'P 1'
#
loop_
_entity.id
_entity.type
_entity.pdbx_description
1 polymer ?
#
loop_
_entity_poly.entity_id
_entity_poly.type
_entity_poly.pdbx_seq_one_letter_code
_entity_poly.pdbx_strand_id
1 'polypeptide(L)'
;MLVKMKNIKGLYIIPDYQNPTTHIMSQNGRKMIANIASKYNLIVIEDAIHSLLNETHLNPVASYLPNQTIYITSLSKIIAPSLRLAYISTPKQYREALSSALYNINLSQSYFLTEIAYRMITSGEADKLINARRKSARRRNKIINQYLSGYNLWEMKNVYLDG
;
A
#
# COMPACT_ATOMS: atom_id res chain seq x y z
N MET A 1 -21.59 -11.70 10.84
CA MET A 1 -21.62 -12.93 11.65
C MET A 1 -20.20 -13.39 12.01
N LEU A 2 -19.29 -13.54 11.04
CA LEU A 2 -17.88 -13.94 11.27
C LEU A 2 -17.09 -13.07 12.26
N VAL A 3 -17.16 -11.74 12.15
CA VAL A 3 -16.42 -10.81 13.04
C VAL A 3 -16.72 -11.07 14.51
N LYS A 4 -18.00 -11.21 14.86
CA LYS A 4 -18.44 -11.48 16.24
C LYS A 4 -18.07 -12.90 16.68
N MET A 5 -18.25 -13.89 15.81
CA MET A 5 -17.96 -15.30 16.13
C MET A 5 -16.47 -15.57 16.37
N LYS A 6 -15.59 -14.89 15.64
CA LYS A 6 -14.13 -15.08 15.72
C LYS A 6 -13.43 -13.99 16.55
N ASN A 7 -14.19 -13.11 17.20
CA ASN A 7 -13.68 -12.00 18.00
C ASN A 7 -12.61 -11.17 17.27
N ILE A 8 -12.83 -10.91 15.98
CA ILE A 8 -11.87 -10.18 15.13
C ILE A 8 -11.74 -8.75 15.68
N LYS A 9 -10.50 -8.28 15.85
CA LYS A 9 -10.18 -6.95 16.38
C LYS A 9 -9.74 -5.95 15.32
N GLY A 10 -9.31 -6.43 14.17
CA GLY A 10 -8.82 -5.58 13.08
C GLY A 10 -8.74 -6.28 11.74
N LEU A 11 -8.45 -5.48 10.72
CA LEU A 11 -8.27 -5.89 9.33
C LEU A 11 -6.88 -5.46 8.87
N TYR A 12 -6.19 -6.34 8.14
CA TYR A 12 -5.03 -5.98 7.35
C TYR A 12 -5.41 -6.04 5.88
N ILE A 13 -5.17 -4.95 5.15
CA ILE A 13 -5.54 -4.86 3.73
C ILE A 13 -4.37 -4.32 2.92
N ILE A 14 -4.26 -4.80 1.68
CA ILE A 14 -3.36 -4.25 0.65
C ILE A 14 -4.24 -3.81 -0.52
N PRO A 15 -4.69 -2.54 -0.57
CA PRO A 15 -5.70 -2.12 -1.54
C PRO A 15 -5.19 -2.02 -2.98
N ASP A 16 -3.89 -1.75 -3.15
CA ASP A 16 -3.25 -1.58 -4.45
C ASP A 16 -2.23 -2.71 -4.66
N TYR A 17 -2.37 -3.44 -5.78
CA TYR A 17 -1.49 -4.55 -6.15
C TYR A 17 -1.28 -5.55 -5.00
N GLN A 18 -2.40 -6.11 -4.50
CA GLN A 18 -2.41 -7.05 -3.38
C GLN A 18 -1.37 -8.17 -3.60
N ASN A 19 -0.52 -8.45 -2.63
CA ASN A 19 0.42 -9.57 -2.71
C ASN A 19 -0.24 -10.84 -2.14
N PRO A 20 -0.39 -11.95 -2.90
CA PRO A 20 0.20 -12.24 -4.21
C PRO A 20 -0.71 -12.03 -5.43
N THR A 21 -2.01 -11.76 -5.24
CA THR A 21 -3.02 -11.83 -6.32
C THR A 21 -2.96 -10.69 -7.33
N THR A 22 -2.20 -9.64 -7.03
CA THR A 22 -2.11 -8.36 -7.73
C THR A 22 -3.44 -7.59 -7.85
N HIS A 23 -4.49 -8.03 -7.18
CA HIS A 23 -5.80 -7.40 -7.21
C HIS A 23 -5.74 -5.95 -6.71
N ILE A 24 -6.49 -5.06 -7.37
CA ILE A 24 -6.70 -3.68 -6.97
C ILE A 24 -8.12 -3.53 -6.44
N MET A 25 -8.26 -3.13 -5.18
CA MET A 25 -9.55 -2.88 -4.56
C MET A 25 -10.19 -1.62 -5.14
N SER A 26 -11.39 -1.79 -5.71
CA SER A 26 -12.20 -0.70 -6.24
C SER A 26 -12.57 0.34 -5.18
N GLN A 27 -12.92 1.55 -5.61
CA GLN A 27 -13.32 2.62 -4.69
C GLN A 27 -14.51 2.23 -3.81
N ASN A 28 -15.47 1.49 -4.38
CA ASN A 28 -16.62 0.97 -3.64
C ASN A 28 -16.21 -0.11 -2.63
N GLY A 29 -15.26 -0.99 -2.99
CA GLY A 29 -14.67 -1.94 -2.05
C GLY A 29 -14.01 -1.24 -0.86
N ARG A 30 -13.23 -0.19 -1.11
CA ARG A 30 -12.59 0.61 -0.05
C ARG A 30 -13.61 1.25 0.90
N LYS A 31 -14.68 1.85 0.36
CA LYS A 31 -15.80 2.42 1.15
C LYS A 31 -16.53 1.34 1.95
N MET A 32 -16.75 0.17 1.36
CA MET A 32 -17.39 -0.96 2.03
C MET A 32 -16.56 -1.44 3.23
N ILE A 33 -15.23 -1.58 3.06
CA ILE A 33 -14.32 -1.93 4.16
C ILE A 33 -14.37 -0.89 5.28
N ALA A 34 -14.30 0.40 4.94
CA ALA A 34 -14.43 1.48 5.92
C ALA A 34 -15.73 1.40 6.72
N ASN A 35 -16.87 1.16 6.05
CA ASN A 35 -18.17 1.02 6.70
C ASN A 35 -18.21 -0.20 7.64
N ILE A 36 -17.76 -1.36 7.17
CA ILE A 36 -17.73 -2.59 7.99
C ILE A 36 -16.82 -2.40 9.21
N ALA A 37 -15.61 -1.85 9.02
CA ALA A 37 -14.68 -1.60 10.11
C ALA A 37 -15.28 -0.64 11.14
N SER A 38 -15.91 0.45 10.69
CA SER A 38 -16.62 1.38 11.59
C SER A 38 -17.74 0.68 12.37
N LYS A 39 -18.61 -0.07 11.68
CA LYS A 39 -19.75 -0.77 12.28
C LYS A 39 -19.36 -1.76 13.38
N TYR A 40 -18.19 -2.38 13.24
CA TYR A 40 -17.70 -3.39 14.18
C TYR A 40 -16.54 -2.88 15.06
N ASN A 41 -16.24 -1.59 15.01
CA ASN A 41 -15.14 -0.95 15.74
C ASN A 41 -13.79 -1.68 15.55
N LEU A 42 -13.46 -1.97 14.29
CA LEU A 42 -12.23 -2.68 13.90
C LEU A 42 -11.13 -1.68 13.57
N ILE A 43 -9.92 -1.93 14.08
CA ILE A 43 -8.73 -1.24 13.57
C ILE A 43 -8.42 -1.72 12.15
N VAL A 44 -8.04 -0.81 11.25
CA VAL A 44 -7.60 -1.15 9.90
C VAL A 44 -6.12 -0.84 9.78
N ILE A 45 -5.32 -1.80 9.34
CA ILE A 45 -3.94 -1.60 8.90
C ILE A 45 -3.98 -1.63 7.37
N GLU A 46 -3.80 -0.46 6.76
CA GLU A 46 -3.77 -0.28 5.32
C GLU A 46 -2.32 -0.25 4.85
N ASP A 47 -1.89 -1.34 4.22
CA ASP A 47 -0.61 -1.44 3.55
C ASP A 47 -0.73 -0.86 2.14
N ALA A 48 -0.20 0.35 1.99
CA ALA A 48 -0.19 1.14 0.78
C ALA A 48 1.21 1.24 0.16
N ILE A 49 2.08 0.25 0.41
CA ILE A 49 3.44 0.19 -0.14
C ILE A 49 3.44 0.23 -1.69
N HIS A 50 2.37 -0.21 -2.35
CA HIS A 50 2.28 -0.20 -3.82
C HIS A 50 1.39 0.90 -4.39
N SER A 51 0.80 1.75 -3.54
CA SER A 51 -0.18 2.77 -3.96
C SER A 51 0.37 3.76 -4.98
N LEU A 52 1.63 4.20 -4.83
CA LEU A 52 2.27 5.13 -5.77
C LEU A 52 2.57 4.51 -7.14
N LEU A 53 2.46 3.19 -7.30
CA LEU A 53 2.57 2.55 -8.62
C LEU A 53 1.24 2.58 -9.37
N ASN A 54 0.10 2.69 -8.67
CA ASN A 54 -1.21 2.76 -9.30
C ASN A 54 -1.34 4.08 -10.04
N GLU A 55 -1.80 4.03 -11.28
CA GLU A 55 -1.97 5.19 -12.15
C GLU A 55 -3.36 5.80 -12.00
N THR A 56 -4.33 4.97 -11.66
CA THR A 56 -5.66 5.43 -11.26
C THR A 56 -5.59 5.84 -9.80
N HIS A 57 -5.63 7.16 -9.55
CA HIS A 57 -5.68 7.68 -8.19
C HIS A 57 -6.99 7.29 -7.51
N LEU A 58 -6.92 6.27 -6.65
CA LEU A 58 -8.01 5.83 -5.79
C LEU A 58 -7.76 6.33 -4.36
N ASN A 59 -8.80 6.87 -3.74
CA ASN A 59 -8.71 7.31 -2.35
C ASN A 59 -8.46 6.10 -1.42
N PRO A 60 -7.54 6.19 -0.46
CA PRO A 60 -7.26 5.10 0.49
C PRO A 60 -8.45 4.85 1.42
N VAL A 61 -8.47 3.70 2.10
CA VAL A 61 -9.46 3.42 3.15
C VAL A 61 -9.32 4.42 4.29
N ALA A 62 -8.08 4.84 4.60
CA ALA A 62 -7.77 5.84 5.60
C ALA A 62 -8.48 7.19 5.39
N SER A 63 -8.80 7.58 4.15
CA SER A 63 -9.56 8.82 3.92
C SER A 63 -11.03 8.72 4.32
N TYR A 64 -11.59 7.50 4.32
CA TYR A 64 -12.98 7.24 4.71
C TYR A 64 -13.12 6.86 6.18
N LEU A 65 -12.05 6.36 6.80
CA LEU A 65 -12.03 5.92 8.19
C LEU A 65 -10.77 6.43 8.93
N PRO A 66 -10.56 7.76 9.02
CA PRO A 66 -9.30 8.35 9.49
C PRO A 66 -9.01 8.09 10.97
N ASN A 67 -10.01 7.80 11.79
CA ASN A 67 -9.85 7.60 13.24
C ASN A 67 -9.58 6.14 13.63
N GLN A 68 -9.66 5.18 12.70
CA GLN A 68 -9.46 3.75 12.98
C GLN A 68 -8.45 3.09 12.01
N THR A 69 -7.89 3.84 11.06
CA THR A 69 -6.99 3.29 10.04
C THR A 69 -5.56 3.75 10.24
N ILE A 70 -4.64 2.81 10.42
CA ILE A 70 -3.19 3.01 10.32
C ILE A 70 -2.80 2.81 8.85
N TYR A 71 -2.36 3.87 8.19
CA TYR A 71 -1.89 3.83 6.80
C TYR A 71 -0.36 3.74 6.77
N ILE A 72 0.17 2.76 6.04
CA ILE A 72 1.60 2.48 5.93
C ILE A 72 2.03 2.56 4.47
N THR A 73 3.09 3.31 4.18
CA THR A 73 3.71 3.34 2.85
C THR A 73 5.23 3.30 2.96
N SER A 74 5.94 2.99 1.86
CA SER A 74 7.40 2.88 1.86
C SER A 74 8.04 3.32 0.57
N LEU A 75 9.18 4.00 0.68
CA LEU A 75 10.02 4.36 -0.46
C LEU A 75 10.91 3.18 -0.91
N SER A 76 11.07 2.15 -0.08
CA SER A 76 11.99 1.04 -0.37
C SER A 76 11.56 0.24 -1.60
N LYS A 77 10.25 0.03 -1.76
CA LYS A 77 9.68 -0.76 -2.87
C LYS A 77 9.28 0.09 -4.06
N ILE A 78 9.28 1.41 -3.93
CA ILE A 78 8.82 2.33 -4.97
C ILE A 78 9.97 3.17 -5.54
N ILE A 79 10.91 3.63 -4.71
CA ILE A 79 12.01 4.48 -5.14
C ILE A 79 13.29 3.66 -5.20
N ALA A 80 13.84 3.22 -4.06
CA ALA A 80 15.07 2.46 -4.02
C ALA A 80 15.12 1.53 -2.79
N PRO A 81 15.44 0.23 -2.94
CA PRO A 81 15.49 -0.71 -1.83
C PRO A 81 16.42 -0.30 -0.68
N SER A 82 17.51 0.42 -1.01
CA SER A 82 18.51 0.90 -0.07
C SER A 82 18.03 2.04 0.84
N LEU A 83 16.96 2.76 0.50
CA LEU A 83 16.46 3.85 1.35
C LEU A 83 15.99 3.36 2.71
N ARG A 84 15.39 2.17 2.80
CA ARG A 84 14.87 1.58 4.05
C ARG A 84 13.95 2.52 4.85
N LEU A 85 13.22 3.39 4.13
CA LEU A 85 12.30 4.36 4.71
C LEU A 85 10.85 3.95 4.49
N ALA A 86 10.06 4.12 5.53
CA ALA A 86 8.62 3.95 5.54
C ALA A 86 7.97 5.12 6.30
N TYR A 87 6.73 5.43 5.95
CA TYR A 87 5.92 6.44 6.58
C TYR A 87 4.65 5.80 7.11
N ILE A 88 4.22 6.27 8.28
CA ILE A 88 2.99 5.82 8.93
C ILE A 88 2.14 7.05 9.21
N SER A 89 0.91 7.05 8.70
CA SER A 89 -0.14 7.97 9.14
C SER A 89 -1.07 7.19 10.07
N THR A 90 -1.26 7.69 11.29
CA THR A 90 -1.97 6.97 12.34
C THR A 90 -2.89 7.89 13.14
N PRO A 91 -4.07 7.40 13.58
CA PRO A 91 -4.91 8.07 14.57
C PRO A 91 -4.13 8.40 15.84
N LYS A 92 -4.50 9.52 16.49
CA LYS A 92 -3.84 10.00 17.72
C LYS A 92 -3.79 8.93 18.81
N GLN A 93 -4.86 8.16 18.98
CA GLN A 93 -4.97 7.11 20.02
C GLN A 93 -3.95 5.98 19.90
N TYR A 94 -3.36 5.77 18.73
CA TYR A 94 -2.32 4.74 18.52
C TYR A 94 -0.91 5.32 18.44
N ARG A 95 -0.76 6.64 18.42
CA ARG A 95 0.51 7.32 18.14
C ARG A 95 1.60 6.97 19.15
N GLU A 96 1.29 7.01 20.45
CA GLU A 96 2.27 6.71 21.51
C GLU A 96 2.69 5.25 21.49
N ALA A 97 1.71 4.34 21.44
CA ALA A 97 1.98 2.90 21.37
C ALA A 97 2.87 2.54 20.16
N LEU A 98 2.57 3.10 18.98
CA LEU A 98 3.39 2.90 17.78
C LEU A 98 4.77 3.53 17.91
N SER A 99 4.87 4.76 18.44
CA SER A 99 6.16 5.44 18.60
C SER A 99 7.08 4.67 19.54
N SER A 100 6.55 4.20 20.67
CA SER A 100 7.29 3.36 21.63
C SER A 100 7.71 2.02 21.01
N ALA A 101 6.81 1.35 20.28
CA ALA A 101 7.14 0.10 19.60
C ALA A 101 8.24 0.31 18.54
N LEU A 102 8.15 1.38 17.75
CA LEU A 102 9.16 1.71 16.73
C LEU A 102 10.52 2.02 17.35
N TYR A 103 10.56 2.79 18.45
CA TYR A 103 11.79 3.10 19.17
C TYR A 103 12.49 1.85 19.69
N ASN A 104 11.72 0.87 20.18
CA ASN A 104 12.26 -0.39 20.68
C ASN A 104 12.78 -1.32 19.57
N ILE A 105 12.30 -1.17 18.33
CA ILE A 105 12.74 -1.98 17.18
C ILE A 105 13.93 -1.31 16.47
N ASN A 106 13.88 0.01 16.30
CA ASN A 106 14.93 0.80 15.67
C ASN A 106 15.15 2.08 16.48
N LEU A 107 16.34 2.20 17.06
CA LEU A 107 16.70 3.32 17.94
C LEU A 107 16.67 4.67 17.20
N SER A 108 17.00 4.68 15.91
CA SER A 108 16.99 5.89 15.09
C SER A 108 16.89 5.55 13.61
N GLN A 109 16.31 6.47 12.83
CA GLN A 109 16.43 6.43 11.38
C GLN A 109 17.66 7.18 10.91
N SER A 110 18.23 6.72 9.80
CA SER A 110 19.35 7.43 9.16
C SER A 110 18.89 8.81 8.71
N TYR A 111 19.44 9.85 9.35
CA TYR A 111 19.19 11.24 8.96
C TYR A 111 19.63 11.50 7.52
N PHE A 112 20.74 10.89 7.09
CA PHE A 112 21.23 11.00 5.72
C PHE A 112 20.24 10.42 4.70
N LEU A 113 19.73 9.21 4.94
CA LEU A 113 18.73 8.62 4.03
C LEU A 113 17.42 9.41 4.05
N THR A 114 17.04 9.94 5.20
CA THR A 114 15.86 10.82 5.34
C THR A 114 16.00 12.09 4.50
N GLU A 115 17.17 12.73 4.54
CA GLU A 115 17.47 13.92 3.75
C GLU A 115 17.48 13.63 2.24
N ILE A 116 18.08 12.51 1.83
CA ILE A 116 18.03 12.07 0.42
C ILE A 116 16.58 11.88 -0.02
N ALA A 117 15.79 11.15 0.76
CA ALA A 117 14.39 10.92 0.43
C ALA A 117 13.59 12.23 0.33
N TYR A 118 13.79 13.15 1.28
CA TYR A 118 13.19 14.47 1.25
C TYR A 118 13.53 15.21 -0.05
N ARG A 119 14.81 15.30 -0.40
CA ARG A 119 15.25 15.95 -1.65
C ARG A 119 14.70 15.28 -2.89
N MET A 120 14.68 13.95 -2.95
CA MET A 120 14.13 13.22 -4.09
C MET A 120 12.64 13.51 -4.29
N ILE A 121 11.88 13.59 -3.20
CA ILE A 121 10.45 13.90 -3.24
C ILE A 121 10.24 15.35 -3.67
N THR A 122 10.91 16.31 -3.03
CA THR A 122 10.68 17.75 -3.29
C THR A 122 11.23 18.23 -4.63
N SER A 123 12.26 17.57 -5.18
CA SER A 123 12.79 17.86 -6.52
C SER A 123 12.01 17.18 -7.66
N GLY A 124 11.09 16.27 -7.35
CA GLY A 124 10.37 15.47 -8.35
C GLY A 124 11.16 14.30 -8.94
N GLU A 125 12.40 14.05 -8.50
CA GLU A 125 13.18 12.88 -8.91
C GLU A 125 12.51 11.54 -8.51
N ALA A 126 11.80 11.53 -7.38
CA ALA A 126 10.98 10.40 -6.96
C ALA A 126 9.93 10.03 -8.02
N ASP A 127 9.22 11.02 -8.56
CA ASP A 127 8.16 10.81 -9.56
C ASP A 127 8.72 10.28 -10.88
N LYS A 128 9.89 10.78 -11.31
CA LYS A 128 10.60 10.26 -12.48
C LYS A 128 10.90 8.77 -12.32
N LEU A 129 11.38 8.35 -11.15
CA LEU A 129 11.71 6.95 -10.88
C LEU A 129 10.46 6.06 -10.80
N ILE A 130 9.38 6.55 -10.19
CA ILE A 130 8.07 5.89 -10.16
C ILE A 130 7.57 5.62 -11.59
N ASN A 131 7.63 6.63 -12.46
CA ASN A 131 7.20 6.52 -13.84
C ASN A 131 8.07 5.53 -14.64
N ALA A 132 9.39 5.54 -14.42
CA ALA A 132 10.29 4.57 -15.03
C ALA A 132 9.96 3.12 -14.59
N ARG A 133 9.60 2.93 -13.32
CA ARG A 133 9.17 1.62 -12.80
C ARG A 133 7.84 1.18 -13.39
N ARG A 134 6.84 2.07 -13.49
CA ARG A 134 5.56 1.79 -14.17
C ARG A 134 5.79 1.33 -15.61
N LYS A 135 6.63 2.03 -16.37
CA LYS A 135 6.99 1.65 -17.74
C LYS A 135 7.66 0.27 -17.81
N SER A 136 8.58 0.00 -16.87
CA SER A 136 9.27 -1.30 -16.78
C SER A 136 8.33 -2.45 -16.41
N ALA A 137 7.36 -2.22 -15.53
CA ALA A 137 6.34 -3.19 -15.17
C ALA A 137 5.45 -3.52 -16.38
N ARG A 138 4.91 -2.50 -17.07
CA ARG A 138 4.12 -2.69 -18.30
C ARG A 138 4.87 -3.48 -19.36
N ARG A 139 6.14 -3.15 -19.60
CA ARG A 139 6.97 -3.88 -20.57
C ARG A 139 7.09 -5.36 -20.22
N ARG A 140 7.36 -5.68 -18.95
CA ARG A 140 7.47 -7.08 -18.49
C ARG A 140 6.12 -7.81 -18.59
N ASN A 141 5.03 -7.16 -18.22
CA ASN A 141 3.70 -7.77 -18.31
C ASN A 141 3.29 -8.03 -19.76
N LYS A 142 3.64 -7.13 -20.70
CA LYS A 142 3.43 -7.38 -22.14
C LYS A 142 4.16 -8.65 -22.61
N ILE A 143 5.41 -8.84 -22.18
CA ILE A 143 6.18 -10.04 -22.51
C ILE A 143 5.53 -11.28 -21.90
N ILE A 144 5.16 -11.25 -20.62
CA ILE A 144 4.48 -12.35 -19.94
C ILE A 144 3.18 -12.72 -20.65
N ASN A 145 2.34 -11.73 -21.00
CA ASN A 145 1.08 -11.96 -21.69
C ASN A 145 1.29 -12.57 -23.09
N GLN A 146 2.37 -12.22 -23.80
CA GLN A 146 2.72 -12.85 -25.08
C GLN A 146 3.01 -14.34 -24.90
N TYR A 147 3.89 -14.70 -23.94
CA TYR A 147 4.28 -16.10 -23.72
C TYR A 147 3.20 -16.96 -23.04
N LEU A 148 2.35 -16.36 -22.20
CA LEU A 148 1.35 -17.07 -21.41
C LEU A 148 -0.08 -17.01 -21.99
N SER A 149 -0.28 -16.36 -23.13
CA SER A 149 -1.61 -16.17 -23.77
C SER A 149 -2.38 -17.47 -24.03
N GLY A 150 -1.68 -18.59 -24.25
CA GLY A 150 -2.30 -19.91 -24.47
C GLY A 150 -2.62 -20.70 -23.20
N TYR A 151 -2.32 -20.17 -22.01
CA TYR A 151 -2.48 -20.89 -20.75
C TYR A 151 -3.62 -20.31 -19.91
N ASN A 152 -4.41 -21.19 -19.30
CA ASN A 152 -5.37 -20.79 -18.26
C ASN A 152 -4.62 -20.53 -16.95
N LEU A 153 -4.23 -19.29 -16.73
CA LEU A 153 -3.61 -18.86 -15.48
C LEU A 153 -4.69 -18.79 -14.39
N TRP A 154 -4.64 -19.71 -13.43
CA TRP A 154 -5.43 -19.62 -12.21
C TRP A 154 -4.87 -18.44 -11.39
N GLU A 155 -5.73 -17.45 -11.10
CA GLU A 155 -5.48 -16.21 -10.33
C GLU A 155 -4.92 -14.95 -11.04
N MET A 156 -4.63 -14.95 -12.35
CA MET A 156 -4.20 -13.71 -13.07
C MET A 156 -5.28 -13.09 -13.98
N LYS A 157 -6.55 -13.12 -13.58
CA LYS A 157 -7.64 -12.66 -14.46
C LYS A 157 -7.74 -11.14 -14.70
N ASN A 158 -6.87 -10.29 -14.13
CA ASN A 158 -6.90 -8.83 -14.35
C ASN A 158 -5.52 -8.17 -14.22
N VAL A 159 -4.50 -8.71 -14.88
CA VAL A 159 -3.17 -8.07 -14.93
C VAL A 159 -3.01 -7.41 -16.31
N TYR A 160 -3.57 -6.20 -16.42
CA TYR A 160 -3.43 -5.24 -17.53
C TYR A 160 -4.11 -5.61 -18.87
N LEU A 161 -5.42 -5.77 -18.85
CA LEU A 161 -6.33 -5.52 -19.99
C LEU A 161 -7.22 -4.36 -19.54
N ASP A 162 -7.29 -3.16 -20.10
CA ASP A 162 -6.87 -2.62 -21.39
C ASP A 162 -6.27 -1.22 -21.18
N GLY A 163 -5.88 -0.55 -22.27
CA GLY A 163 -5.24 0.78 -22.28
C GLY A 163 -6.04 1.92 -21.66
#